data_AF-A0A847GTS6-F1
#
_entry.id   AF-A0A847GTS6-F1
#
_cell.length_a   1.000
_cell.length_b   1.000
_cell.length_c   1.000
_cell.angle_alpha   90.00
_cell.angle_beta   90.00
_cell.angle_gamma   90.00
#
_symmetry.space_group_name_H-M   'P 1'
#
loop_
_entity.id
_entity.type
_entity.pdbx_description
1 polymer ?
#
loop_
_entity_poly.entity_id
_entity_poly.type
_entity_poly.pdbx_seq_one_letter_code
_entity_poly.pdbx_strand_id
1 'polypeptide(L)'
;MSHDPQNARPARQPEKKIGPFAGGIGVAIWINTAETADGPRPFRSVTVAPRRYYDREAKEWKDAGSYNPGDLPALIYALQKAQEYVFETPLPEQKAAEPEHEEGLPF
;
A
#
# COMPACT_ATOMS: atom_id res chain seq x y z
N MET A 1 5.91 -38.62 -6.45
CA MET A 1 6.35 -37.43 -5.69
C MET A 1 5.57 -36.26 -6.22
N SER A 2 4.52 -35.88 -5.51
CA SER A 2 3.62 -34.78 -5.84
C SER A 2 4.32 -33.45 -5.58
N HIS A 3 4.66 -32.73 -6.66
CA HIS A 3 5.03 -31.31 -6.56
C HIS A 3 3.76 -30.52 -6.27
N ASP A 4 3.57 -30.18 -5.00
CA ASP A 4 2.62 -29.13 -4.60
C ASP A 4 3.28 -27.80 -4.97
N PRO A 5 2.73 -26.98 -5.88
CA PRO A 5 3.26 -25.66 -6.14
C PRO A 5 2.95 -24.80 -4.92
N GLN A 6 3.89 -24.80 -3.96
CA GLN A 6 3.90 -23.92 -2.80
C GLN A 6 3.50 -22.52 -3.28
N ASN A 7 2.31 -22.10 -2.86
CA ASN A 7 1.67 -20.84 -3.19
C ASN A 7 2.64 -19.69 -2.91
N ALA A 8 3.42 -19.28 -3.92
CA ALA A 8 4.46 -18.28 -3.82
C ALA A 8 3.81 -16.90 -3.72
N ARG A 9 3.25 -16.60 -2.54
CA ARG A 9 2.81 -15.25 -2.20
C ARG A 9 4.03 -14.33 -2.38
N PRO A 10 3.91 -13.21 -3.12
CA PRO A 10 5.04 -12.32 -3.33
C PRO A 10 5.62 -11.88 -1.97
N ALA A 11 6.96 -11.87 -1.91
CA ALA A 11 7.74 -11.73 -0.68
C ALA A 11 7.43 -10.47 0.14
N ARG A 12 6.78 -9.47 -0.45
CA ARG A 12 6.27 -8.29 0.24
C ARG A 12 4.83 -8.04 -0.21
N GLN A 13 3.91 -8.12 0.74
CA GLN A 13 2.53 -7.66 0.54
C GLN A 13 2.47 -6.18 0.88
N PRO A 14 1.57 -5.42 0.24
CA PRO A 14 1.28 -4.07 0.69
C PRO A 14 0.71 -4.14 2.11
N GLU A 15 1.11 -3.18 2.93
CA GLU A 15 0.60 -2.97 4.29
C GLU A 15 -0.91 -2.68 4.25
N LYS A 16 -1.35 -1.88 3.27
CA LYS A 16 -2.76 -1.56 3.05
C LYS A 16 -3.08 -1.40 1.56
N LYS A 17 -4.28 -1.80 1.17
CA LYS A 17 -4.87 -1.55 -0.16
C LYS A 17 -6.19 -0.80 0.00
N ILE A 18 -6.43 0.18 -0.87
CA ILE A 18 -7.67 0.96 -0.97
C ILE A 18 -8.15 0.87 -2.42
N GLY A 19 -9.28 0.20 -2.63
CA GLY A 19 -9.74 -0.27 -3.94
C GLY A 19 -9.50 -1.77 -4.16
N PRO A 20 -9.63 -2.28 -5.40
CA PRO A 20 -9.85 -1.52 -6.62
C PRO A 20 -11.27 -0.94 -6.72
N PHE A 21 -11.36 0.22 -7.37
CA PHE A 21 -12.58 0.88 -7.82
C PHE A 21 -12.81 0.59 -9.30
N ALA A 22 -13.84 1.21 -9.89
CA ALA A 22 -14.11 1.12 -11.32
C ALA A 22 -12.86 1.43 -12.16
N GLY A 23 -12.65 0.67 -13.25
CA GLY A 23 -11.46 0.81 -14.10
C GLY A 23 -10.16 0.26 -13.51
N GLY A 24 -10.21 -0.39 -12.35
CA GLY A 24 -9.02 -0.93 -11.66
C GLY A 24 -8.25 0.10 -10.84
N ILE A 25 -8.80 1.31 -10.70
CA ILE A 25 -8.21 2.41 -9.94
C ILE A 25 -8.07 2.03 -8.47
N GLY A 26 -6.96 2.35 -7.83
CA GLY A 26 -6.76 2.08 -6.41
C GLY A 26 -5.38 2.51 -5.96
N VAL A 27 -5.13 2.38 -4.67
CA VAL A 27 -3.86 2.72 -4.04
C VAL A 27 -3.39 1.58 -3.15
N ALA A 28 -2.08 1.31 -3.17
CA ALA A 28 -1.41 0.38 -2.27
C ALA A 28 -0.34 1.14 -1.46
N ILE A 29 -0.30 0.89 -0.16
CA ILE A 29 0.68 1.42 0.77
C ILE A 29 1.64 0.29 1.11
N TRP A 30 2.93 0.57 1.05
CA TRP A 30 3.99 -0.39 1.29
C TRP A 30 4.88 0.10 2.41
N ILE A 31 5.34 -0.82 3.24
CA ILE A 31 6.42 -0.55 4.17
C ILE A 31 7.76 -0.99 3.56
N ASN A 32 8.73 -0.08 3.57
CA ASN A 32 10.08 -0.31 3.10
C ASN A 32 11.07 0.14 4.17
N THR A 33 12.33 -0.24 3.99
CA THR A 33 13.43 0.20 4.84
C THR A 33 14.50 0.81 3.95
N ALA A 34 15.05 1.95 4.35
CA ALA A 34 16.20 2.57 3.71
C ALA A 34 17.38 2.60 4.70
N GLU A 35 18.58 2.33 4.21
CA GLU A 35 19.81 2.54 4.98
C GLU A 35 20.06 4.04 5.13
N THR A 36 20.21 4.51 6.37
CA THR A 36 20.53 5.91 6.68
C THR A 36 21.81 5.98 7.52
N ALA A 37 22.38 7.17 7.70
CA ALA A 37 23.58 7.36 8.53
C ALA A 37 23.38 6.90 9.99
N ASP A 38 22.15 6.95 10.49
CA ASP A 38 21.78 6.54 11.84
C ASP A 38 21.29 5.08 11.91
N GLY A 39 21.43 4.32 10.81
CA GLY A 39 20.97 2.95 10.67
C GLY A 39 19.74 2.79 9.75
N PRO A 40 19.23 1.56 9.58
CA PRO A 40 18.05 1.30 8.76
C PRO A 40 16.82 2.01 9.33
N ARG A 41 16.06 2.75 8.51
CA ARG A 41 14.80 3.39 8.92
C ARG A 41 13.63 2.96 8.02
N PRO A 42 12.49 2.56 8.60
CA PRO A 42 11.29 2.24 7.85
C PRO A 42 10.65 3.53 7.31
N PHE A 43 10.07 3.42 6.14
CA PHE A 43 9.25 4.47 5.55
C PHE A 43 8.14 3.84 4.71
N ARG A 44 7.07 4.60 4.49
CA ARG A 44 5.98 4.17 3.61
C ARG A 44 6.17 4.71 2.20
N SER A 45 5.93 3.86 1.21
CA SER A 45 5.72 4.29 -0.17
C SER A 45 4.29 4.00 -0.60
N VAL A 46 3.81 4.74 -1.59
CA VAL A 46 2.44 4.64 -2.09
C VAL A 46 2.50 4.39 -3.60
N THR A 47 1.79 3.36 -4.07
CA THR A 47 1.61 3.07 -5.50
C THR A 47 0.16 3.31 -5.87
N VAL A 48 -0.06 4.03 -6.96
CA VAL A 48 -1.38 4.14 -7.58
C VAL A 48 -1.49 3.03 -8.63
N ALA A 49 -2.54 2.22 -8.55
CA ALA A 49 -2.80 1.15 -9.51
C ALA A 49 -3.17 1.76 -10.87
N PRO A 50 -2.49 1.36 -11.96
CA PRO A 50 -2.77 1.88 -13.28
C PRO A 50 -4.14 1.40 -13.75
N ARG A 51 -4.83 2.23 -14.55
CA ARG A 51 -6.01 1.77 -15.28
C ARG A 51 -5.59 0.71 -16.29
N ARG A 52 -6.37 -0.36 -16.44
CA ARG A 52 -6.11 -1.37 -17.48
C ARG A 52 -6.98 -1.14 -18.70
N TYR A 53 -6.41 -1.33 -19.89
CA TYR A 53 -7.13 -1.30 -21.16
C TYR A 53 -6.75 -2.50 -22.01
N TYR A 54 -7.66 -2.93 -22.87
CA TYR A 54 -7.37 -4.01 -23.81
C TYR A 54 -6.79 -3.42 -25.09
N ASP A 55 -5.53 -3.75 -25.37
CA ASP A 55 -4.87 -3.42 -26.63
C ASP A 55 -5.36 -4.39 -27.71
N ARG A 56 -6.10 -3.86 -28.69
CA ARG A 56 -6.71 -4.66 -29.74
C ARG A 56 -5.70 -5.21 -30.74
N GLU A 57 -4.58 -4.52 -30.95
CA GLU A 57 -3.54 -4.95 -31.89
C GLU A 57 -2.71 -6.07 -31.26
N ALA A 58 -2.24 -5.84 -30.03
CA ALA A 58 -1.44 -6.82 -29.29
C ALA A 58 -2.29 -7.95 -28.68
N LYS A 59 -3.63 -7.82 -28.68
CA LYS A 59 -4.60 -8.75 -28.09
C LYS A 59 -4.37 -9.04 -26.60
N GLU A 60 -3.84 -8.06 -25.87
CA GLU A 60 -3.46 -8.19 -24.46
C GLU A 60 -3.97 -7.04 -23.60
N TRP A 61 -4.13 -7.29 -22.30
CA TRP A 61 -4.47 -6.26 -21.34
C TRP A 61 -3.21 -5.52 -20.89
N LYS A 62 -3.16 -4.21 -21.16
CA LYS A 62 -2.05 -3.33 -20.80
C LYS A 62 -2.44 -2.36 -19.70
N ASP A 63 -1.43 -1.91 -18.99
CA ASP A 63 -1.54 -0.87 -17.98
C ASP A 63 -1.34 0.49 -18.66
N ALA A 64 -2.24 1.43 -18.40
CA ALA A 64 -2.15 2.79 -18.91
C ALA A 64 -1.24 3.64 -18.01
N GLY A 65 -0.41 4.48 -18.63
CA GLY A 65 0.41 5.47 -17.92
C GLY A 65 -0.33 6.75 -17.52
N SER A 66 -1.61 6.89 -17.88
CA SER A 66 -2.40 8.11 -17.66
C SER A 66 -3.82 7.82 -17.15
N TYR A 67 -4.38 8.79 -16.44
CA TYR A 67 -5.73 8.77 -15.87
C TYR A 67 -6.70 9.65 -16.68
N ASN A 68 -7.99 9.34 -16.65
CA ASN A 68 -9.04 10.03 -17.38
C ASN A 68 -9.80 10.89 -16.35
N PRO A 69 -10.54 11.93 -16.77
CA PRO A 69 -11.29 12.77 -15.84
C PRO A 69 -12.24 12.00 -14.92
N GLY A 70 -12.87 10.91 -15.42
CA GLY A 70 -13.74 10.05 -14.64
C GLY A 70 -13.05 9.23 -13.54
N ASP A 71 -11.73 9.07 -13.61
CA ASP A 71 -10.95 8.35 -12.60
C ASP A 71 -10.63 9.24 -11.39
N LEU A 72 -10.69 10.56 -11.56
CA LEU A 72 -10.28 11.53 -10.54
C LEU A 72 -11.05 11.39 -9.21
N PRO A 73 -12.39 11.22 -9.18
CA PRO A 73 -13.10 11.06 -7.92
C PRO A 73 -12.62 9.84 -7.11
N ALA A 74 -12.40 8.70 -7.79
CA ALA A 74 -11.90 7.49 -7.14
C ALA A 74 -10.46 7.65 -6.66
N LEU A 75 -9.59 8.29 -7.45
CA LEU A 75 -8.21 8.59 -7.06
C LEU A 75 -8.13 9.51 -5.84
N ILE A 76 -8.91 10.60 -5.84
CA ILE A 76 -8.97 11.55 -4.71
C ILE A 76 -9.37 10.82 -3.44
N TYR A 77 -10.46 10.04 -3.50
CA TYR A 77 -10.93 9.27 -2.35
C TYR A 77 -9.88 8.26 -1.87
N ALA A 78 -9.27 7.52 -2.80
CA ALA A 78 -8.24 6.53 -2.47
C ALA A 78 -7.03 7.16 -1.79
N LEU A 79 -6.56 8.30 -2.30
CA LEU A 79 -5.43 9.05 -1.74
C LEU A 79 -5.77 9.67 -0.39
N GLN A 80 -6.99 10.19 -0.20
CA GLN A 80 -7.45 10.68 1.10
C GLN A 80 -7.44 9.56 2.15
N LYS A 81 -7.98 8.39 1.83
CA LYS A 81 -7.93 7.23 2.75
C LYS A 81 -6.51 6.72 2.99
N ALA A 82 -5.63 6.84 2.00
CA ALA A 82 -4.23 6.47 2.18
C ALA A 82 -3.53 7.45 3.12
N GLN A 83 -3.80 8.75 2.97
CA GLN A 83 -3.31 9.79 3.86
C GLN A 83 -3.79 9.55 5.28
N GLU A 84 -5.10 9.40 5.50
CA GLU A 84 -5.68 9.07 6.82
C GLU A 84 -4.95 7.89 7.48
N TYR A 85 -4.80 6.78 6.74
CA TYR A 85 -4.10 5.60 7.26
C TYR A 85 -2.65 5.88 7.67
N VAL A 86 -1.90 6.62 6.84
CA VAL A 86 -0.49 6.97 7.12
C VAL A 86 -0.36 7.85 8.36
N PHE A 87 -1.31 8.76 8.59
CA PHE A 87 -1.32 9.63 9.77
C PHE A 87 -1.76 8.88 11.05
N GLU A 88 -2.75 8.00 10.95
CA GLU A 88 -3.32 7.29 12.11
C GLU A 88 -2.54 6.04 12.50
N THR A 89 -1.72 5.50 11.60
CA THR A 89 -0.96 4.27 11.85
C THR A 89 0.52 4.61 11.99
N PRO A 90 1.09 4.58 13.21
CA PRO A 90 2.51 4.82 13.38
C PRO A 90 3.37 3.80 12.62
N LEU A 91 4.59 4.18 12.28
CA LEU A 91 5.57 3.23 11.77
C LEU A 91 5.93 2.21 12.88
N PRO A 92 6.37 0.98 12.55
CA PRO A 92 6.69 -0.03 13.54
C PRO A 92 7.65 0.43 14.65
N GLU A 93 8.62 1.29 14.31
CA GLU A 93 9.57 1.85 15.29
C GLU A 93 8.93 2.84 16.26
N GLN A 94 7.89 3.57 15.83
CA GLN A 94 7.16 4.49 16.70
C GLN A 94 6.27 3.75 17.69
N LYS A 95 5.71 2.59 17.30
CA LYS A 95 4.95 1.72 18.22
C LYS A 95 5.80 1.14 19.35
N ALA A 96 7.09 0.89 19.09
CA ALA A 96 8.01 0.38 20.10
C ALA A 96 8.47 1.44 21.11
N ALA A 97 8.26 2.73 20.81
CA ALA A 97 8.69 3.86 21.64
C ALA A 97 7.57 4.43 22.53
N GLU A 98 6.34 3.95 22.40
CA GLU A 98 5.26 4.29 23.34
C GLU A 98 5.52 3.53 24.66
N PRO A 99 5.73 4.23 25.80
CA PRO A 99 5.82 3.56 27.08
C PRO A 99 4.47 2.92 27.37
N GLU A 100 4.48 1.61 27.65
CA GLU A 100 3.36 0.89 28.24
C GLU A 100 2.87 1.72 29.43
N HIS A 101 1.71 2.36 29.30
CA HIS A 101 1.10 3.09 30.40
C HIS A 101 0.80 2.04 31.49
N GLU A 102 1.61 2.00 32.55
CA GLU A 102 1.31 1.24 33.76
C GLU A 102 0.02 1.80 34.36
N GLU A 103 -1.13 1.30 33.90
CA GLU A 103 -2.39 1.42 34.61
C GLU A 103 -2.28 0.58 35.89
N GLY A 104 -2.14 1.25 37.04
CA GLY A 104 -2.51 0.62 38.31
C GLY A 104 -1.73 1.00 39.55
N LEU A 105 -1.48 2.29 39.82
CA LEU A 105 -1.27 2.71 41.21
C LEU A 105 -2.48 3.51 41.70
N PRO A 106 -3.30 2.95 42.62
CA PRO A 106 -4.34 3.73 43.28
C PRO A 106 -3.69 4.76 44.20
N PHE A 107 -4.19 5.99 44.15
CA PHE A 107 -3.95 7.01 45.18
C PHE A 107 -4.72 6.67 46.46
#